data_AF-A0A7G5GYE7-F1
#
_entry.id   AF-A0A7G5GYE7-F1
#
_cell.length_a   1.000
_cell.length_b   1.000
_cell.length_c   1.000
_cell.angle_alpha   90.00
_cell.angle_beta   90.00
_cell.angle_gamma   90.00
#
_symmetry.space_group_name_H-M   'P 1'
#
loop_
_entity.id
_entity.type
_entity.pdbx_description
1 polymer ?
#
loop_
_entity_poly.entity_id
_entity_poly.type
_entity_poly.pdbx_seq_one_letter_code
_entity_poly.pdbx_strand_id
1 'polypeptide(L)'
;MKKLQVFVSSTYSDLLEERQACVETILQAGHIPAGMELFAAGSETQLETIKRWIDASDVYMLLLGGRYGSLDPKTKLAYTEVEYRYAIEKKKPVFAVVMSDAFLDTKITQVGRACMSSNESGQTRVKREEMVLATLGSLKNMIFPALGQT
;
A
#
# COMPACT_ATOMS: atom_id res chain seq x y z
N MET A 1 -7.51 -8.03 24.86
CA MET A 1 -6.56 -7.91 23.72
C MET A 1 -6.67 -6.48 23.19
N LYS A 2 -5.55 -5.79 22.90
CA LYS A 2 -5.58 -4.40 22.38
C LYS A 2 -6.13 -4.43 20.94
N LYS A 3 -7.06 -3.51 20.60
CA LYS A 3 -7.47 -3.30 19.20
C LYS A 3 -6.37 -2.51 18.50
N LEU A 4 -5.92 -3.00 17.34
CA LEU A 4 -4.94 -2.32 16.50
C LEU A 4 -5.67 -1.54 15.41
N GLN A 5 -5.21 -0.33 15.12
CA GLN A 5 -5.59 0.40 13.92
C GLN A 5 -4.62 0.05 12.78
N VAL A 6 -5.14 -0.37 11.64
CA VAL A 6 -4.38 -0.83 10.48
C VAL A 6 -4.67 0.10 9.31
N PHE A 7 -3.67 0.88 8.88
CA PHE A 7 -3.78 1.72 7.69
C PHE A 7 -3.61 0.85 6.44
N VAL A 8 -4.61 0.81 5.56
CA VAL A 8 -4.56 0.03 4.30
C VAL A 8 -4.20 0.97 3.15
N SER A 9 -3.04 0.77 2.55
CA SER A 9 -2.56 1.48 1.37
C SER A 9 -2.62 0.58 0.14
N SER A 10 -3.17 1.08 -0.96
CA SER A 10 -3.26 0.35 -2.23
C SER A 10 -3.48 1.31 -3.39
N THR A 11 -3.28 0.83 -4.62
CA THR A 11 -3.99 1.42 -5.76
C THR A 11 -5.48 1.11 -5.67
N TYR A 12 -6.33 1.93 -6.31
CA TYR A 12 -7.78 1.82 -6.13
C TYR A 12 -8.46 0.96 -7.20
N SER A 13 -8.38 1.38 -8.47
CA SER A 13 -9.18 0.80 -9.55
C SER A 13 -8.92 -0.67 -9.82
N ASP A 14 -7.70 -1.15 -9.57
CA ASP A 14 -7.27 -2.53 -9.84
C ASP A 14 -7.35 -3.45 -8.63
N LEU A 15 -7.54 -2.91 -7.43
CA LEU A 15 -7.50 -3.67 -6.17
C LEU A 15 -8.74 -3.47 -5.31
N LEU A 16 -9.86 -3.04 -5.89
CA LEU A 16 -11.07 -2.71 -5.13
C LEU A 16 -11.55 -3.90 -4.29
N GLU A 17 -11.65 -5.08 -4.90
CA GLU A 17 -12.11 -6.32 -4.24
C GLU A 17 -11.12 -6.78 -3.16
N GLU A 18 -9.82 -6.74 -3.44
CA GLU A 18 -8.77 -7.15 -2.51
C GLU A 18 -8.69 -6.20 -1.32
N ARG A 19 -8.82 -4.89 -1.56
CA ARG A 19 -8.88 -3.87 -0.51
C ARG A 19 -10.08 -4.11 0.40
N GLN A 20 -11.25 -4.38 -0.18
CA GLN A 20 -12.47 -4.70 0.58
C GLN A 20 -12.29 -5.97 1.43
N ALA A 21 -11.70 -7.02 0.85
CA ALA A 21 -11.39 -8.25 1.58
C ALA A 21 -10.42 -7.99 2.75
N CYS A 22 -9.42 -7.12 2.59
CA CYS A 22 -8.54 -6.70 3.67
C CYS A 22 -9.30 -5.98 4.79
N VAL A 23 -10.14 -5.02 4.45
CA VAL A 23 -10.97 -4.27 5.41
C VAL A 23 -11.85 -5.23 6.22
N GLU A 24 -12.53 -6.15 5.56
CA GLU A 24 -13.38 -7.16 6.20
C GLU A 24 -12.58 -8.10 7.11
N THR A 25 -11.42 -8.56 6.65
CA THR A 25 -10.54 -9.44 7.43
C THR A 25 -10.03 -8.74 8.69
N ILE A 26 -9.65 -7.46 8.59
CA ILE A 26 -9.20 -6.65 9.74
C ILE A 26 -10.34 -6.53 10.76
N LEU A 27 -11.58 -6.27 10.31
CA LEU A 27 -12.75 -6.20 11.19
C LEU A 27 -13.07 -7.55 11.85
N GLN A 28 -13.03 -8.65 11.09
CA GLN A 28 -13.25 -10.01 11.59
C GLN A 28 -12.20 -10.42 12.63
N ALA A 29 -10.96 -9.94 12.49
CA ALA A 29 -9.91 -10.11 13.49
C ALA A 29 -10.08 -9.23 14.73
N GLY A 30 -11.11 -8.38 14.80
CA GLY A 30 -11.38 -7.47 15.93
C GLY A 30 -10.51 -6.22 15.94
N HIS A 31 -9.95 -5.83 14.79
CA HIS A 31 -9.10 -4.65 14.61
C HIS A 31 -9.85 -3.54 13.84
N ILE A 32 -9.22 -2.38 13.69
CA ILE A 32 -9.82 -1.18 13.12
C ILE A 32 -9.13 -0.87 11.79
N PRO A 33 -9.78 -1.05 10.62
CA PRO A 33 -9.22 -0.62 9.36
C PRO A 33 -9.25 0.91 9.26
N ALA A 34 -8.19 1.50 8.70
CA ALA A 34 -8.09 2.92 8.37
C ALA A 34 -7.68 3.08 6.90
N GLY A 35 -8.31 4.02 6.21
CA GLY A 35 -8.11 4.23 4.78
C GLY A 35 -8.86 5.45 4.29
N MET A 36 -8.59 5.84 3.05
CA MET A 36 -9.17 7.05 2.45
C MET A 36 -10.67 6.95 2.17
N GLU A 37 -11.20 5.74 2.00
CA GLU A 37 -12.61 5.43 1.75
C GLU A 37 -13.54 5.81 2.90
N LEU A 38 -13.00 6.03 4.10
CA LEU A 38 -13.77 6.34 5.29
C LEU A 38 -13.96 7.86 5.53
N PHE A 39 -13.36 8.76 4.73
CA PHE A 39 -13.32 10.19 5.06
C PHE A 39 -13.61 11.16 3.91
N ALA A 40 -14.48 12.13 4.21
CA ALA A 40 -14.84 13.23 3.33
C ALA A 40 -13.67 14.22 3.16
N ALA A 41 -13.46 14.68 1.92
CA ALA A 41 -12.46 15.70 1.60
C ALA A 41 -12.78 17.01 2.34
N GLY A 42 -11.96 17.35 3.34
CA GLY A 42 -11.95 18.67 3.97
C GLY A 42 -11.07 19.67 3.20
N SER A 43 -10.77 20.81 3.82
CA SER A 43 -9.88 21.85 3.28
C SER A 43 -8.38 21.49 3.33
N GLU A 44 -8.02 20.36 3.94
CA GLU A 44 -6.64 19.87 4.01
C GLU A 44 -6.23 19.19 2.70
N THR A 45 -4.93 19.18 2.41
CA THR A 45 -4.46 18.42 1.26
C THR A 45 -4.62 16.92 1.53
N GLN A 46 -5.02 16.16 0.52
CA GLN A 46 -5.18 14.70 0.60
C GLN A 46 -4.01 14.01 1.32
N LEU A 47 -2.77 14.44 1.02
CA LEU A 47 -1.57 13.86 1.58
C LEU A 47 -1.38 14.15 3.08
N GLU A 48 -1.73 15.35 3.56
CA GLU A 48 -1.65 15.68 4.99
C GLU A 48 -2.63 14.84 5.79
N THR A 49 -3.84 14.66 5.27
CA THR A 49 -4.85 13.77 5.87
C THR A 49 -4.32 12.34 5.94
N ILE A 50 -3.78 11.80 4.85
CA ILE A 50 -3.19 10.45 4.83
C ILE A 50 -2.08 10.31 5.88
N LYS A 51 -1.16 11.27 5.97
CA LYS A 51 -0.05 11.24 6.94
C LYS A 51 -0.55 11.16 8.39
N ARG A 52 -1.59 11.92 8.74
CA ARG A 52 -2.20 11.84 10.08
C ARG A 52 -2.80 10.47 10.38
N TRP A 53 -3.41 9.82 9.38
CA TRP A 53 -3.95 8.48 9.54
C TRP A 53 -2.86 7.42 9.70
N ILE A 54 -1.76 7.54 8.96
CA ILE A 54 -0.59 6.69 9.15
C ILE A 54 -0.04 6.90 10.57
N ASP A 55 0.08 8.14 11.03
CA ASP A 55 0.54 8.47 12.38
C ASP A 55 -0.37 7.86 13.48
N ALA A 56 -1.69 7.91 13.29
CA ALA A 56 -2.66 7.34 14.23
C ALA A 56 -2.73 5.80 14.21
N SER A 57 -2.23 5.16 13.14
CA SER A 57 -2.33 3.70 12.97
C SER A 57 -1.20 2.95 13.68
N ASP A 58 -1.50 1.79 14.23
CA ASP A 58 -0.51 0.89 14.85
C ASP A 58 0.28 0.10 13.79
N VAL A 59 -0.34 -0.22 12.65
CA VAL A 59 0.25 -1.01 11.56
C VAL A 59 -0.04 -0.35 10.21
N TYR A 60 0.91 -0.45 9.28
CA TYR A 60 0.74 -0.05 7.89
C TYR A 60 0.68 -1.30 7.00
N MET A 61 -0.42 -1.49 6.29
CA MET A 61 -0.63 -2.58 5.34
C MET A 61 -0.55 -2.03 3.91
N LEU A 62 0.31 -2.62 3.09
CA LEU A 62 0.51 -2.25 1.68
C LEU A 62 -0.01 -3.37 0.77
N LEU A 63 -0.92 -3.05 -0.15
CA LEU A 63 -1.36 -3.93 -1.23
C LEU A 63 -0.74 -3.46 -2.54
N LEU A 64 0.06 -4.32 -3.17
CA LEU A 64 0.70 -4.04 -4.46
C LEU A 64 0.08 -4.88 -5.57
N GLY A 65 -0.59 -4.21 -6.50
CA GLY A 65 -1.27 -4.79 -7.66
C GLY A 65 -0.39 -4.76 -8.90
N GLY A 66 -1.02 -4.68 -10.08
CA GLY A 66 -0.31 -4.52 -11.35
C GLY A 66 0.11 -3.06 -11.62
N ARG A 67 -0.58 -2.11 -10.98
CA ARG A 67 -0.40 -0.68 -11.20
C ARG A 67 0.57 -0.07 -10.21
N TYR A 68 1.36 0.92 -10.67
CA TYR A 68 2.14 1.78 -9.77
C TYR A 68 1.26 2.80 -9.03
N GLY A 69 0.17 3.25 -9.67
CA GLY A 69 -0.79 4.19 -9.09
C GLY A 69 -0.73 5.60 -9.68
N SER A 70 -1.59 6.48 -9.14
CA SER A 70 -1.65 7.90 -9.55
C SER A 70 -0.46 8.67 -8.98
N LEU A 71 0.13 9.54 -9.79
CA LEU A 71 1.27 10.33 -9.39
C LEU A 71 0.85 11.59 -8.63
N ASP A 72 1.53 11.88 -7.53
CA ASP A 72 1.46 13.17 -6.88
C ASP A 72 2.08 14.25 -7.80
N PRO A 73 1.39 15.38 -8.06
CA PRO A 73 1.84 16.38 -9.01
C PRO A 73 3.19 17.01 -8.67
N LYS A 74 3.52 17.09 -7.37
CA LYS A 74 4.70 17.77 -6.84
C LYS A 74 5.92 16.85 -6.86
N THR A 75 5.77 15.64 -6.33
CA THR A 75 6.87 14.67 -6.14
C THR A 75 7.09 13.77 -7.35
N LYS A 76 6.09 13.64 -8.23
CA LYS A 76 6.07 12.70 -9.37
C LYS A 76 6.21 11.22 -8.97
N LEU A 77 5.96 10.92 -7.70
CA LEU A 77 5.88 9.56 -7.16
C LEU A 77 4.42 9.14 -7.04
N ALA A 78 4.14 7.84 -7.07
CA ALA A 78 2.81 7.35 -6.77
C ALA A 78 2.43 7.71 -5.33
N TYR A 79 1.16 8.06 -5.09
CA TYR A 79 0.66 8.31 -3.73
C TYR A 79 0.99 7.15 -2.79
N THR A 80 0.78 5.91 -3.24
CA THR A 80 1.09 4.67 -2.50
C THR A 80 2.57 4.59 -2.12
N GLU A 81 3.49 5.05 -2.98
CA GLU A 81 4.91 5.10 -2.65
C GLU A 81 5.23 6.20 -1.63
N VAL A 82 4.63 7.38 -1.78
CA VAL A 82 4.79 8.48 -0.80
C VAL A 82 4.31 8.04 0.58
N GLU A 83 3.18 7.35 0.65
CA GLU A 83 2.61 6.75 1.85
C GLU A 83 3.57 5.72 2.48
N TYR A 84 4.08 4.79 1.67
CA TYR A 84 5.01 3.76 2.12
C TYR A 84 6.29 4.36 2.70
N ARG A 85 6.90 5.32 1.98
CA ARG A 85 8.11 6.03 2.44
C ARG A 85 7.86 6.73 3.78
N TYR A 86 6.69 7.36 3.94
CA TYR A 86 6.31 8.02 5.17
C TYR A 86 6.09 7.02 6.33
N ALA A 87 5.45 5.87 6.07
CA ALA A 87 5.27 4.82 7.08
C ALA A 87 6.61 4.26 7.57
N ILE A 88 7.57 4.06 6.67
CA ILE A 88 8.94 3.65 7.00
C ILE A 88 9.67 4.72 7.82
N GLU A 89 9.59 6.00 7.42
CA GLU A 89 10.14 7.14 8.17
C GLU A 89 9.60 7.16 9.62
N LYS A 90 8.30 6.89 9.77
CA LYS A 90 7.61 6.81 11.07
C LYS A 90 7.83 5.48 11.82
N LYS A 91 8.66 4.58 11.28
CA LYS A 91 8.96 3.26 11.86
C LYS A 91 7.70 2.45 12.16
N LYS A 92 6.66 2.61 11.34
CA LYS A 92 5.44 1.79 11.45
C LYS A 92 5.79 0.35 11.08
N PRO A 93 5.30 -0.66 11.83
CA PRO A 93 5.31 -2.04 11.36
C PRO A 93 4.61 -2.11 10.00
N VAL A 94 5.33 -2.58 8.98
CA VAL A 94 4.79 -2.72 7.63
C VAL A 94 4.51 -4.18 7.33
N PHE A 95 3.30 -4.45 6.83
CA PHE A 95 2.92 -5.72 6.24
C PHE A 95 2.56 -5.47 4.78
N ALA A 96 3.11 -6.23 3.84
CA ALA A 96 2.82 -6.07 2.43
C ALA A 96 2.28 -7.35 1.80
N VAL A 97 1.23 -7.20 1.00
CA VAL A 97 0.65 -8.24 0.16
C VAL A 97 0.91 -7.85 -1.29
N VAL A 98 1.70 -8.66 -1.97
CA VAL A 98 2.07 -8.42 -3.37
C VAL A 98 1.33 -9.43 -4.23
N MET A 99 0.50 -8.94 -5.15
CA MET A 99 -0.23 -9.79 -6.07
C MET A 99 0.76 -10.46 -7.03
N SER A 100 0.63 -11.77 -7.19
CA SER A 100 1.47 -12.52 -8.13
C SER A 100 1.11 -12.19 -9.56
N ASP A 101 2.08 -12.32 -10.47
CA ASP A 101 1.83 -12.09 -11.89
C ASP A 101 0.72 -13.03 -12.42
N ALA A 102 0.69 -14.28 -11.96
CA ALA A 102 -0.37 -15.23 -12.29
C ALA A 102 -1.77 -14.79 -11.82
N PHE A 103 -1.87 -14.18 -10.64
CA PHE A 103 -3.13 -13.61 -10.14
C PHE A 103 -3.59 -12.44 -11.01
N LEU A 104 -2.65 -11.54 -11.35
CA LEU A 104 -2.94 -10.39 -12.21
C LEU A 104 -3.38 -10.83 -13.61
N ASP A 105 -2.71 -11.81 -14.22
CA ASP A 105 -3.07 -12.38 -15.52
C ASP A 105 -4.49 -12.99 -15.53
N THR A 106 -4.82 -13.71 -14.45
CA THR A 106 -6.16 -14.28 -14.26
C THR A 106 -7.20 -13.17 -14.17
N LYS A 107 -6.92 -12.11 -13.40
CA LYS A 107 -7.82 -10.97 -13.23
C LYS A 107 -8.06 -10.20 -14.53
N ILE A 108 -7.01 -10.00 -15.33
CA ILE A 108 -7.11 -9.41 -16.68
C ILE A 108 -8.03 -10.23 -17.57
N THR A 109 -7.93 -11.56 -17.49
CA THR A 109 -8.74 -12.48 -18.29
C THR A 109 -10.23 -12.44 -17.89
N GLN A 110 -10.52 -12.28 -16.59
CA GLN A 110 -11.88 -12.32 -16.04
C GLN A 110 -12.61 -10.97 -16.12
N VAL A 111 -11.93 -9.88 -15.77
CA VAL A 111 -12.53 -8.53 -15.63
C VAL A 111 -12.24 -7.65 -16.86
N GLY A 112 -11.36 -8.11 -17.75
CA GLY A 112 -10.92 -7.39 -18.94
C GLY A 112 -9.85 -6.34 -18.63
N ARG A 113 -9.16 -5.88 -19.69
CA ARG A 113 -8.06 -4.89 -19.58
C ARG A 113 -8.48 -3.54 -18.98
N ALA A 114 -9.78 -3.24 -18.87
CA ALA A 114 -10.28 -1.99 -18.29
C ALA A 114 -9.87 -1.78 -16.82
N CYS A 115 -9.59 -2.87 -16.09
CA CYS A 115 -9.02 -2.85 -14.75
C CYS A 115 -7.58 -2.26 -14.72
N MET A 116 -6.85 -2.41 -15.82
CA MET A 116 -5.51 -1.85 -16.02
C MET A 116 -5.61 -0.54 -16.81
N SER A 117 -4.72 0.43 -16.56
CA SER A 117 -4.72 1.62 -17.41
C SER A 117 -4.19 1.21 -18.77
N SER A 118 -4.85 1.64 -19.84
CA SER A 118 -4.56 1.29 -21.24
C SER A 118 -3.13 1.62 -21.73
N ASN A 119 -2.27 2.20 -20.88
CA ASN A 119 -0.88 2.57 -21.16
C ASN A 119 -0.01 2.30 -19.92
N GLU A 120 0.25 1.04 -19.58
CA GLU A 120 1.31 0.70 -18.65
C GLU A 120 2.63 0.58 -19.41
N SER A 121 3.39 1.68 -19.42
CA SER A 121 4.77 1.68 -19.89
C SER A 121 5.63 0.79 -18.98
N GLY A 122 6.66 0.15 -19.54
CA GLY A 122 7.58 -0.72 -18.78
C GLY A 122 8.18 -0.08 -17.52
N GLN A 123 8.24 1.25 -17.44
CA GLN A 123 8.64 2.00 -16.24
C GLN A 123 7.72 1.77 -15.02
N THR A 124 6.42 1.55 -15.23
CA THR A 124 5.44 1.32 -14.16
C THR A 124 5.71 -0.02 -13.45
N ARG A 125 6.05 -1.06 -14.23
CA ARG A 125 6.42 -2.38 -13.73
C ARG A 125 7.73 -2.35 -12.94
N VAL A 126 8.74 -1.64 -13.45
CA VAL A 126 10.04 -1.48 -12.75
C VAL A 126 9.83 -0.81 -11.39
N LYS A 127 9.02 0.25 -11.30
CA LYS A 127 8.74 0.92 -10.03
C LYS A 127 7.97 0.06 -9.02
N ARG A 128 7.07 -0.80 -9.49
CA ARG A 128 6.44 -1.83 -8.65
C ARG A 128 7.50 -2.76 -8.07
N GLU A 129 8.39 -3.28 -8.92
CA GLU A 129 9.47 -4.18 -8.50
C GLU A 129 10.41 -3.49 -7.51
N GLU A 130 10.74 -2.21 -7.70
CA GLU A 130 11.51 -1.40 -6.74
C GLU A 130 10.80 -1.30 -5.38
N MET A 131 9.48 -1.05 -5.33
CA MET A 131 8.72 -1.04 -4.08
C MET A 131 8.70 -2.42 -3.40
N VAL A 132 8.58 -3.51 -4.16
CA VAL A 132 8.66 -4.88 -3.64
C VAL A 132 10.04 -5.13 -3.01
N LEU A 133 11.11 -4.81 -3.73
CA LEU A 133 12.48 -4.97 -3.24
C LEU A 133 12.76 -4.08 -2.01
N ALA A 134 12.26 -2.85 -1.99
CA ALA A 134 12.37 -1.96 -0.84
C ALA A 134 11.64 -2.51 0.40
N THR A 135 10.48 -3.13 0.19
CA THR A 135 9.71 -3.80 1.25
C THR A 135 10.47 -5.01 1.80
N LEU A 136 11.03 -5.85 0.93
CA LEU A 136 11.86 -6.99 1.33
C LEU A 136 13.16 -6.57 2.03
N GLY A 137 13.78 -5.48 1.58
CA GLY A 137 14.96 -4.89 2.22
C GLY A 137 14.66 -4.39 3.64
N SER A 138 13.50 -3.76 3.83
CA SER A 138 13.02 -3.35 5.17
C SER A 138 12.82 -4.56 6.09
N LEU A 139 12.22 -5.64 5.58
CA LEU A 139 12.05 -6.89 6.32
C LEU A 139 13.39 -7.50 6.75
N LYS A 140 14.39 -7.49 5.86
CA LYS A 140 15.75 -7.96 6.20
C LYS A 140 16.34 -7.17 7.35
N ASN A 141 16.20 -5.84 7.36
CA ASN A 141 16.70 -4.98 8.44
C ASN A 141 15.93 -5.16 9.75
N MET A 142 14.66 -5.57 9.69
CA MET A 142 13.82 -5.83 10.86
C MET A 142 14.08 -7.21 11.49
N ILE A 143 14.28 -8.25 10.67
CA ILE A 143 14.56 -9.63 11.14
C ILE A 143 16.03 -9.79 11.54
N PHE A 144 16.93 -9.13 10.81
CA PHE A 144 18.37 -9.16 11.06
C PHE A 144 18.87 -7.74 11.38
N PRO A 145 18.51 -7.18 12.55
CA PRO A 145 19.04 -5.89 12.97
C PRO A 145 20.53 -6.07 13.27
N ALA A 146 21.37 -5.81 12.27
CA ALA A 146 22.83 -5.78 12.32
C ALA A 146 23.50 -6.86 13.22
N LEU A 147 23.84 -8.01 12.64
CA LEU A 147 25.03 -8.73 13.08
C LEU A 147 26.24 -7.87 12.69
N GLY A 148 26.71 -7.02 13.61
CA GLY A 148 27.96 -6.26 13.43
C GLY A 148 27.88 -4.79 13.83
N GLN A 149 27.80 -4.54 15.14
CA GLN A 149 28.51 -3.42 15.76
C GLN A 149 29.13 -3.94 17.08
N THR A 150 30.31 -4.55 16.94
CA THR A 150 31.33 -4.69 17.98
C THR A 150 32.68 -4.52 17.30
#